data_AF-A0A950J8I9-F1
#
_entry.id   AF-A0A950J8I9-F1
#
_cell.length_a   1.000
_cell.length_b   1.000
_cell.length_c   1.000
_cell.angle_alpha   90.00
_cell.angle_beta   90.00
_cell.angle_gamma   90.00
#
_symmetry.space_group_name_H-M   'P 1'
#
loop_
_entity.id
_entity.type
_entity.pdbx_description
1 polymer ?
#
loop_
_entity_poly.entity_id
_entity_poly.type
_entity_poly.pdbx_seq_one_letter_code
_entity_poly.pdbx_strand_id
1 'polypeptide(L)' 'MNESSVVRSDPNILGGTPVFVGTRVPVQALIDYIEGGSLVRRVS' A
#
# COMPACT_ATOMS: atom_id res chain seq x y z
N MET A 1 3.49 20.46 10.86
CA MET A 1 2.98 19.08 10.97
C MET A 1 4.14 18.17 10.57
N ASN A 2 4.56 17.25 11.43
CA ASN A 2 5.65 16.33 11.10
C ASN A 2 5.08 15.26 10.16
N GLU A 3 5.59 15.16 8.93
CA GLU A 3 5.11 14.22 7.91
C GLU A 3 5.50 12.80 8.32
N SER A 4 4.61 12.16 9.09
CA SER A 4 4.79 10.77 9.51
C SER A 4 4.43 9.87 8.33
N SER A 5 5.40 9.07 7.86
CA SER A 5 5.15 8.14 6.74
C SER A 5 4.04 7.15 7.09
N VAL A 6 3.03 7.03 6.24
CA VAL A 6 1.91 6.08 6.39
C VAL A 6 2.24 4.68 5.86
N VAL A 7 3.33 4.55 5.11
CA VAL A 7 3.86 3.28 4.59
C VAL A 7 5.23 3.02 5.21
N ARG A 8 5.48 1.77 5.59
CA ARG A 8 6.79 1.28 6.04
C ARG A 8 7.21 0.07 5.22
N SER A 9 8.49 0.02 4.86
CA SER A 9 9.16 -1.15 4.31
C SER A 9 10.33 -1.49 5.23
N ASP A 10 10.37 -2.73 5.71
CA ASP A 10 11.40 -3.23 6.62
C ASP A 10 11.71 -4.68 6.25
N PRO A 11 12.97 -5.06 5.97
CA PRO A 11 13.31 -6.44 5.56
C PRO A 11 12.85 -7.50 6.56
N ASN A 12 12.73 -7.14 7.84
CA ASN A 12 12.29 -8.05 8.90
C ASN A 12 10.76 -8.19 8.96
N ILE A 13 10.01 -7.34 8.23
CA ILE A 13 8.56 -7.33 8.17
C ILE A 13 8.14 -7.74 6.76
N LEU A 14 7.55 -8.93 6.64
CA LEU A 14 7.05 -9.47 5.37
C LEU A 14 8.10 -9.46 4.24
N GLY A 15 9.38 -9.65 4.58
CA GLY A 15 10.48 -9.67 3.60
C GLY A 15 10.74 -8.33 2.91
N GLY A 16 10.35 -7.21 3.53
CA GLY A 16 10.51 -5.88 2.94
C GLY A 16 9.34 -5.42 2.08
N THR A 17 8.29 -6.22 1.92
CA THR A 17 7.06 -5.78 1.24
C THR A 17 6.50 -4.53 1.94
N PRO A 18 6.19 -3.45 1.20
CA PRO A 18 5.60 -2.25 1.79
C PRO A 18 4.22 -2.51 2.41
N VAL A 19 4.04 -2.06 3.65
CA VAL A 19 2.79 -2.20 4.42
C VAL A 19 2.36 -0.87 5.03
N PHE A 20 1.06 -0.71 5.29
CA PHE A 20 0.56 0.44 6.05
C PHE A 20 0.96 0.36 7.51
N VAL A 21 1.47 1.46 8.07
CA VAL A 21 1.92 1.53 9.47
C VAL A 21 0.78 1.14 10.41
N GLY A 22 1.10 0.30 11.41
CA GLY A 22 0.12 -0.23 12.37
C GLY A 22 -0.66 -1.45 11.85
N THR A 23 -0.38 -1.90 10.62
CA THR A 23 -1.01 -3.08 10.01
C THR A 23 0.04 -4.02 9.41
N ARG A 24 -0.39 -5.22 9.02
CA ARG A 24 0.37 -6.12 8.12
C ARG A 24 -0.24 -6.16 6.72
N VAL A 25 -1.06 -5.16 6.36
CA VAL A 25 -1.74 -5.11 5.07
C VAL A 25 -0.75 -4.58 4.02
N PRO A 26 -0.41 -5.37 2.99
CA PRO A 26 0.46 -4.91 1.91
C PRO A 26 -0.20 -3.77 1.13
N VAL A 27 0.60 -2.82 0.67
CA VAL A 27 0.11 -1.76 -0.24
C VAL A 27 -0.48 -2.37 -1.52
N GLN A 28 0.11 -3.47 -1.99
CA GLN A 28 -0.38 -4.21 -3.16
C GLN A 28 -1.84 -4.66 -3.01
N ALA A 29 -2.28 -5.05 -1.80
CA ALA A 29 -3.67 -5.48 -1.59
C ALA A 29 -4.68 -4.36 -1.88
N LEU A 30 -4.32 -3.09 -1.65
CA LEU A 30 -5.16 -1.95 -2.03
C LEU A 30 -5.17 -1.75 -3.55
N ILE A 31 -4.02 -1.89 -4.21
CA ILE A 31 -3.92 -1.79 -5.68
C ILE A 31 -4.77 -2.89 -6.32
N ASP A 32 -4.61 -4.14 -5.88
CA ASP A 32 -5.37 -5.28 -6.37
C ASP A 32 -6.88 -5.09 -6.15
N TYR A 33 -7.29 -4.48 -5.03
CA TYR A 33 -8.68 -4.14 -4.76
C TYR A 33 -9.22 -3.08 -5.74
N ILE A 34 -8.41 -2.08 -6.10
CA ILE A 34 -8.80 -1.03 -7.07
C ILE A 34 -8.83 -1.59 -8.50
N GLU A 35 -7.86 -2.42 -8.86
CA GLU A 35 -7.77 -3.07 -10.17
C GLU A 35 -8.90 -4.09 -10.37
N GLY A 36 -9.17 -4.91 -9.36
CA GLY A 36 -10.29 -5.86 -9.34
C GLY A 36 -11.66 -5.20 -9.22
N GLY A 37 -11.72 -3.95 -8.75
CA GLY A 37 -12.95 -3.18 -8.54
C GLY A 37 -13.31 -2.16 -9.64
N SER A 38 -12.44 -1.93 -10.64
CA SER A 38 -12.62 -0.93 -11.71
C SER A 38 -12.94 0.49 -11.20
N LEU A 39 -11.91 1.27 -10.86
CA LEU A 39 -12.02 2.74 -10.76
C LEU A 39 -10.85 3.51 -11.36
N VAL A 40 -10.04 2.86 -12.21
CA VAL A 40 -9.06 3.57 -13.05
C VAL A 40 -9.75 3.97 -14.35
N ARG A 41 -10.55 5.05 -14.31
CA ARG A 41 -10.93 5.71 -15.55
C ARG A 41 -9.69 6.41 -16.10
N ARG A 42 -9.01 5.75 -17.04
CA ARG A 42 -7.97 6.35 -17.85
C ARG A 42 -8.61 7.50 -18.65
N VAL A 43 -8.45 8.74 -18.17
CA VAL A 43 -8.73 9.91 -19.00
C VAL A 43 -7.55 10.05 -19.95
N SER A 44 -7.80 9.78 -21.24
CA SER A 44 -6.90 10.14 -22.33
C SER A 44 -6.93 11.64 -22.57
#